data_AF-A0A9Q0HT58-F1
#
_entry.id   AF-A0A9Q0HT58-F1
#
_cell.length_a   1.000
_cell.length_b   1.000
_cell.length_c   1.000
_cell.angle_alpha   90.00
_cell.angle_beta   90.00
_cell.angle_gamma   90.00
#
_symmetry.space_group_name_H-M   'P 1'
#
loop_
_entity.id
_entity.type
_entity.pdbx_description
1 polymer ?
#
loop_
_entity_poly.entity_id
_entity_poly.type
_entity_poly.pdbx_seq_one_letter_code
_entity_poly.pdbx_strand_id
1 'polypeptide(L)'
;MLVAKQYRCTHSAHCICIKGHLSEDALFLVFQHLNWNPRLIAVMSCVCKWFDEIAKRVLWKEFCLARAPKMMLDLQSFGSHNIDGNWKALGKLLIYCTGSTKGGLFNNLSIPGHFVYRTRFSRTSGKSLLMPQCRNDVLYVSDPCEHLDQGDEGDIGFFRGIFKSFSVSRVKRMLIDKGAKFHPTEVCPYCKAKLWSMLQAKMIPRSASCRLGSYDEYVEYFVCLNGHMLGVCTLLPLSDSEASEVEA
;
A
#
# COMPACT_ATOMS: atom_id res chain seq x y z
N MET A 1 -24.24 -12.83 30.40
CA MET A 1 -24.36 -13.93 29.43
C MET A 1 -24.39 -13.36 28.03
N LEU A 2 -23.29 -13.46 27.29
CA LEU A 2 -23.28 -13.13 25.86
C LEU A 2 -23.87 -14.33 25.12
N VAL A 3 -24.98 -14.11 24.43
CA VAL A 3 -25.62 -15.13 23.59
C VAL A 3 -24.66 -15.45 22.45
N ALA A 4 -24.01 -16.62 22.51
CA ALA A 4 -23.20 -17.12 21.42
C ALA A 4 -24.10 -17.35 20.21
N LYS A 5 -24.06 -16.42 19.23
CA LYS A 5 -24.72 -16.63 17.93
C LYS A 5 -24.13 -17.89 17.31
N GLN A 6 -24.93 -18.96 17.26
CA GLN A 6 -24.60 -20.13 16.46
C GLN A 6 -24.69 -19.77 14.99
N TYR A 7 -23.54 -19.46 14.38
CA TYR A 7 -23.45 -19.25 12.94
C TYR A 7 -23.54 -20.62 12.24
N ARG A 8 -24.76 -21.04 11.87
CA ARG A 8 -24.93 -22.14 10.92
C ARG A 8 -24.26 -21.73 9.60
N CYS A 9 -23.41 -22.62 9.10
CA CYS A 9 -22.75 -22.46 7.81
C CYS A 9 -23.79 -22.25 6.69
N THR A 10 -23.65 -21.18 5.90
CA THR A 10 -24.56 -20.85 4.78
C THR A 10 -24.05 -21.36 3.42
N HIS A 11 -23.03 -22.22 3.40
CA HIS A 11 -22.34 -22.63 2.16
C HIS A 11 -23.14 -23.63 1.32
N SER A 12 -23.83 -24.61 1.92
CA SER A 12 -24.60 -25.66 1.24
C SER A 12 -25.29 -26.57 2.26
N ALA A 13 -26.39 -27.22 1.86
CA ALA A 13 -27.03 -28.32 2.60
C ALA A 13 -26.10 -29.54 2.82
N HIS A 14 -24.98 -29.62 2.08
CA HIS A 14 -24.02 -30.71 2.13
C HIS A 14 -22.66 -30.30 2.74
N CYS A 15 -22.54 -29.15 3.43
CA CYS A 15 -21.23 -28.82 4.02
C CYS A 15 -20.85 -29.79 5.14
N ILE A 16 -19.62 -30.33 5.07
CA ILE A 16 -18.95 -31.10 6.15
C ILE A 16 -18.67 -30.21 7.39
N CYS A 17 -19.09 -28.95 7.38
CA CYS A 17 -19.15 -28.01 8.50
C CYS A 17 -20.11 -28.45 9.64
N ILE A 18 -20.27 -29.74 9.91
CA ILE A 18 -21.35 -30.34 10.72
C ILE A 18 -21.30 -29.91 12.20
N LYS A 19 -20.18 -29.36 12.66
CA LYS A 19 -19.99 -28.79 14.02
C LYS A 19 -19.86 -27.25 14.05
N GLY A 20 -20.09 -26.57 12.92
CA GLY A 20 -19.83 -25.14 12.76
C GLY A 20 -18.36 -24.82 12.45
N HIS A 21 -18.09 -23.60 11.99
CA HIS A 21 -16.71 -23.10 11.92
C HIS A 21 -16.13 -22.92 13.33
N LEU A 22 -14.80 -22.83 13.44
CA LEU A 22 -14.15 -22.32 14.66
C LEU A 22 -14.80 -20.98 15.07
N SER A 23 -14.84 -20.66 16.35
CA SER A 23 -15.32 -19.34 16.78
C SER A 23 -14.40 -18.23 16.26
N GLU A 24 -14.95 -17.02 16.09
CA GLU A 24 -14.13 -15.85 15.74
C GLU A 24 -12.98 -15.64 16.74
N ASP A 25 -13.22 -15.90 18.03
CA ASP A 25 -12.20 -15.83 19.08
C ASP A 25 -11.07 -16.85 18.89
N ALA A 26 -11.41 -18.09 18.52
CA ALA A 26 -10.41 -19.11 18.25
C ALA A 26 -9.55 -18.73 17.03
N LEU A 27 -10.17 -18.20 15.97
CA LEU A 27 -9.43 -17.69 14.81
C LEU A 27 -8.55 -16.51 15.19
N PHE A 28 -9.06 -15.56 15.97
CA PHE A 28 -8.30 -14.43 16.46
C PHE A 28 -7.04 -14.88 17.21
N LEU A 29 -7.19 -15.79 18.19
CA LEU A 29 -6.07 -16.31 18.98
C LEU A 29 -5.05 -17.06 18.11
N VAL A 30 -5.51 -17.84 17.14
CA VAL A 30 -4.63 -18.53 16.18
C VAL A 30 -3.82 -17.51 15.37
N PHE A 31 -4.46 -16.48 14.80
CA PHE A 31 -3.72 -15.48 14.02
C PHE A 31 -2.84 -14.57 14.87
N GLN A 32 -3.23 -14.30 16.12
CA GLN A 32 -2.38 -13.62 17.08
C GLN A 32 -1.10 -14.42 17.33
N HIS A 33 -1.22 -15.74 17.55
CA HIS A 33 -0.07 -16.63 17.74
C HIS A 33 0.80 -16.74 16.47
N LEU A 34 0.19 -16.66 15.29
CA LEU A 34 0.87 -16.63 14.00
C LEU A 34 1.46 -15.25 13.64
N ASN A 35 1.50 -14.31 14.58
CA ASN A 35 1.98 -12.94 14.37
C ASN A 35 1.31 -12.23 13.18
N TRP A 36 0.01 -12.46 13.02
CA TRP A 36 -0.82 -11.90 11.95
C TRP A 36 -0.24 -12.18 10.56
N ASN A 37 0.25 -13.38 10.29
CA ASN A 37 0.89 -13.72 9.01
C ASN A 37 -0.02 -13.41 7.81
N PRO A 38 0.33 -12.44 6.95
CA PRO A 38 -0.57 -11.99 5.89
C PRO A 38 -0.75 -13.00 4.76
N ARG A 39 0.21 -13.92 4.55
CA ARG A 39 0.06 -15.00 3.57
C ARG A 39 -1.04 -15.96 4.02
N LEU A 40 -1.08 -16.30 5.30
CA LEU A 40 -2.11 -17.17 5.87
C LEU A 40 -3.48 -16.49 5.91
N ILE A 41 -3.54 -15.18 6.20
CA ILE A 41 -4.79 -14.41 6.11
C ILE A 41 -5.34 -14.46 4.67
N ALA A 42 -4.48 -14.27 3.66
CA ALA A 42 -4.88 -14.32 2.26
C ALA A 42 -5.37 -15.72 1.84
N VAL A 43 -4.64 -16.78 2.21
CA VAL A 43 -5.04 -18.17 1.93
C VAL A 43 -6.38 -18.49 2.58
N MET A 44 -6.56 -18.14 3.87
CA MET A 44 -7.83 -18.37 4.58
C MET A 44 -9.00 -17.63 3.92
N SER A 45 -8.79 -16.39 3.48
CA SER A 45 -9.81 -15.60 2.79
C SER A 45 -10.32 -16.28 1.50
N CYS A 46 -9.53 -17.16 0.88
CA CYS A 46 -9.90 -17.85 -0.36
C CYS A 46 -10.71 -19.15 -0.12
N VAL A 47 -10.82 -19.60 1.13
CA VAL A 47 -11.46 -20.89 1.44
C VAL A 47 -12.98 -20.81 1.31
N CYS A 48 -13.61 -19.76 1.87
CA CYS A 48 -15.06 -19.55 1.79
C CYS A 48 -15.47 -18.11 2.10
N LYS A 49 -16.74 -17.76 1.82
CA LYS A 49 -17.28 -16.41 2.08
C LYS A 49 -17.19 -16.01 3.55
N TRP A 50 -17.48 -16.92 4.47
CA TRP A 50 -17.43 -16.63 5.90
C TRP A 50 -16.01 -16.25 6.36
N PHE A 51 -14.99 -16.97 5.89
CA PHE A 51 -13.59 -16.64 6.18
C PHE A 51 -13.14 -15.32 5.53
N ASP A 52 -13.55 -15.03 4.29
CA ASP A 52 -13.26 -13.75 3.63
C ASP A 52 -13.84 -12.57 4.41
N GLU A 53 -15.07 -12.70 4.93
CA GLU A 53 -15.71 -11.66 5.74
C GLU A 53 -15.00 -11.45 7.10
N ILE A 54 -14.59 -12.52 7.77
CA ILE A 54 -13.78 -12.41 9.00
C ILE A 54 -12.42 -11.79 8.72
N ALA A 55 -11.77 -12.17 7.62
CA ALA A 55 -10.50 -11.60 7.24
C ALA A 55 -10.62 -10.09 7.01
N LYS A 56 -11.64 -9.64 6.26
CA LYS A 56 -11.90 -8.22 5.99
C LYS A 56 -12.21 -7.42 7.25
N ARG A 57 -13.04 -7.96 8.15
CA ARG A 57 -13.52 -7.25 9.35
C ARG A 57 -12.51 -7.26 10.50
N VAL A 58 -11.79 -8.35 10.69
CA VAL A 58 -10.95 -8.61 11.88
C VAL A 58 -9.48 -8.75 11.49
N LEU A 59 -9.13 -9.78 10.71
CA LEU A 59 -7.72 -10.19 10.60
C LEU A 59 -6.84 -9.14 9.91
N TRP A 60 -7.32 -8.49 8.84
CA TRP A 60 -6.55 -7.43 8.18
C TRP A 60 -6.42 -6.18 9.05
N LYS A 61 -7.40 -5.90 9.91
CA LYS A 61 -7.34 -4.79 10.87
C LYS A 61 -6.23 -5.04 11.89
N GLU A 62 -6.25 -6.20 12.53
CA GLU A 62 -5.23 -6.58 13.52
C GLU A 62 -3.83 -6.65 12.91
N PHE A 63 -3.73 -7.19 11.69
CA PHE A 63 -2.49 -7.15 10.91
C PHE A 63 -1.96 -5.71 10.75
N CYS A 64 -2.79 -4.77 10.31
CA CYS A 64 -2.39 -3.38 10.11
C CYS A 64 -1.97 -2.70 11.43
N LEU A 65 -2.74 -2.92 12.51
CA LEU A 65 -2.45 -2.39 13.84
C LEU A 65 -1.11 -2.90 14.38
N ALA A 66 -0.86 -4.20 14.26
CA ALA A 66 0.40 -4.80 14.69
C ALA A 66 1.59 -4.36 13.82
N ARG A 67 1.39 -4.18 12.50
CA ARG A 67 2.47 -3.87 11.55
C ARG A 67 2.93 -2.41 11.61
N ALA A 68 2.03 -1.46 11.82
CA ALA A 68 2.34 -0.03 11.76
C ALA A 68 1.59 0.79 12.83
N PRO A 69 1.76 0.48 14.13
CA PRO A 69 0.90 0.97 15.21
C PRO A 69 0.80 2.50 15.28
N LYS A 70 1.94 3.21 15.22
CA LYS A 70 1.97 4.68 15.26
C LYS A 70 1.25 5.32 14.05
N MET A 71 1.42 4.73 12.87
CA MET A 71 0.73 5.20 11.67
C MET A 71 -0.76 4.92 11.78
N MET A 72 -1.17 3.75 12.27
CA MET A 72 -2.59 3.41 12.41
C MET A 72 -3.29 4.33 13.41
N LEU A 73 -2.67 4.59 14.56
CA LEU A 73 -3.19 5.56 15.54
C LEU A 73 -3.37 6.95 14.92
N ASP A 74 -2.39 7.43 14.15
CA ASP A 74 -2.50 8.72 13.48
C ASP A 74 -3.62 8.72 12.43
N LEU A 75 -3.70 7.67 11.59
CA LEU A 75 -4.75 7.56 10.56
C LEU A 75 -6.17 7.46 11.15
N GLN A 76 -6.33 6.85 12.32
CA GLN A 76 -7.62 6.71 13.02
C GLN A 76 -8.04 7.97 13.79
N SER A 77 -7.11 8.89 14.08
CA SER A 77 -7.34 10.02 15.01
C SER A 77 -8.30 11.12 14.52
N PHE A 78 -8.80 11.12 13.28
CA PHE A 78 -9.74 12.15 12.78
C PHE A 78 -10.84 11.61 11.84
N GLY A 79 -12.10 11.90 12.19
CA GLY A 79 -13.35 11.35 11.64
C GLY A 79 -13.76 11.79 10.22
N SER A 80 -12.91 11.60 9.21
CA SER A 80 -13.33 11.69 7.80
C SER A 80 -12.76 10.60 6.88
N HIS A 81 -11.83 9.77 7.36
CA HIS A 81 -11.36 8.57 6.67
C HIS A 81 -11.81 7.35 7.44
N ASN A 82 -12.87 6.72 6.96
CA ASN A 82 -13.23 5.40 7.45
C ASN A 82 -12.24 4.40 6.86
N ILE A 83 -11.13 4.14 7.55
CA ILE A 83 -10.34 2.93 7.29
C ILE A 83 -11.20 1.69 7.60
N ASP A 84 -12.23 1.85 8.45
CA ASP A 84 -13.24 0.83 8.65
C ASP A 84 -13.91 0.46 7.32
N GLY A 85 -13.61 -0.76 6.87
CA GLY A 85 -14.06 -1.34 5.62
C GLY A 85 -12.98 -1.53 4.56
N ASN A 86 -11.79 -0.92 4.69
CA ASN A 86 -10.72 -1.02 3.69
C ASN A 86 -9.39 -1.57 4.23
N TRP A 87 -9.43 -2.26 5.37
CA TRP A 87 -8.27 -2.91 6.01
C TRP A 87 -7.51 -3.83 5.06
N LYS A 88 -8.21 -4.55 4.17
CA LYS A 88 -7.58 -5.42 3.16
C LYS A 88 -6.70 -4.64 2.19
N ALA A 89 -7.15 -3.47 1.70
CA ALA A 89 -6.34 -2.66 0.80
C ALA A 89 -5.14 -2.05 1.53
N LEU A 90 -5.34 -1.59 2.77
CA LEU A 90 -4.25 -1.08 3.59
C LEU A 90 -3.22 -2.17 3.90
N GLY A 91 -3.68 -3.37 4.26
CA GLY A 91 -2.84 -4.55 4.47
C GLY A 91 -2.02 -4.87 3.24
N LYS A 92 -2.67 -4.90 2.05
CA LYS A 92 -1.99 -5.08 0.77
C LYS A 92 -0.95 -3.97 0.51
N LEU A 93 -1.28 -2.71 0.75
CA LEU A 93 -0.37 -1.57 0.59
C LEU A 93 0.87 -1.67 1.49
N LEU A 94 0.71 -2.19 2.71
CA LEU A 94 1.82 -2.37 3.64
C LEU A 94 2.81 -3.45 3.20
N ILE A 95 2.40 -4.44 2.40
CA ILE A 95 3.20 -5.66 2.17
C ILE A 95 3.38 -6.06 0.71
N TYR A 96 2.80 -5.35 -0.24
CA TYR A 96 2.81 -5.77 -1.63
C TYR A 96 3.44 -4.69 -2.52
N CYS A 97 4.58 -5.02 -3.13
CA CYS A 97 5.08 -4.28 -4.27
C CYS A 97 4.29 -4.72 -5.49
N THR A 98 3.74 -3.76 -6.23
CA THR A 98 2.93 -4.06 -7.42
C THR A 98 3.77 -4.38 -8.63
N GLY A 99 5.06 -3.99 -8.60
CA GLY A 99 5.91 -3.94 -9.78
C GLY A 99 5.26 -3.12 -10.89
N SER A 100 5.49 -3.53 -12.13
CA SER A 100 4.82 -3.00 -13.32
C SER A 100 4.61 -4.12 -14.34
N THR A 101 3.49 -4.05 -15.07
CA THR A 101 3.22 -4.90 -16.22
C THR A 101 3.29 -4.07 -17.49
N LYS A 102 3.72 -4.66 -18.61
CA LYS A 102 3.70 -3.99 -19.92
C LYS A 102 2.30 -3.42 -20.21
N GLY A 103 2.25 -2.14 -20.60
CA GLY A 103 0.98 -1.43 -20.83
C GLY A 103 0.21 -1.00 -19.57
N GLY A 104 0.79 -1.17 -18.39
CA GLY A 104 0.21 -0.75 -17.11
C GLY A 104 0.56 0.70 -16.74
N LEU A 105 0.61 0.97 -15.43
CA LEU A 105 0.85 2.34 -14.93
C LEU A 105 2.23 2.89 -15.27
N PHE A 106 3.24 2.04 -15.35
CA PHE A 106 4.62 2.41 -15.66
C PHE A 106 5.03 1.67 -16.93
N ASN A 107 4.52 2.17 -18.06
CA ASN A 107 4.42 1.50 -19.37
C ASN A 107 5.70 0.82 -19.89
N ASN A 108 6.88 1.21 -19.40
CA ASN A 108 8.18 0.71 -19.88
C ASN A 108 8.72 -0.46 -19.07
N LEU A 109 8.15 -0.77 -17.90
CA LEU A 109 8.71 -1.74 -16.96
C LEU A 109 7.90 -3.03 -16.93
N SER A 110 8.60 -4.17 -16.87
CA SER A 110 8.00 -5.51 -16.75
C SER A 110 8.56 -6.21 -15.52
N ILE A 111 8.11 -5.78 -14.34
CA ILE A 111 8.57 -6.26 -13.04
C ILE A 111 7.39 -6.94 -12.32
N PRO A 112 7.48 -8.24 -11.99
CA PRO A 112 6.39 -8.93 -11.31
C PRO A 112 6.19 -8.39 -9.89
N GLY A 113 4.93 -8.20 -9.50
CA GLY A 113 4.59 -7.82 -8.13
C GLY A 113 4.84 -8.94 -7.13
N HIS A 114 5.28 -8.60 -5.92
CA HIS A 114 5.66 -9.55 -4.87
C HIS A 114 5.37 -9.03 -3.46
N PHE A 115 5.44 -9.94 -2.48
CA PHE A 115 5.45 -9.54 -1.07
C PHE A 115 6.80 -8.90 -0.74
N VAL A 116 6.76 -7.73 -0.10
CA VAL A 116 7.95 -7.08 0.44
C VAL A 116 8.27 -7.61 1.83
N TYR A 117 9.57 -7.79 2.10
CA TYR A 117 10.04 -8.37 3.36
C TYR A 117 9.87 -7.41 4.55
N ARG A 118 10.21 -6.13 4.35
CA ARG A 118 10.06 -5.07 5.34
C ARG A 118 9.54 -3.81 4.66
N THR A 119 8.64 -3.11 5.34
CA THR A 119 8.13 -1.82 4.87
C THR A 119 8.04 -0.89 6.06
N ARG A 120 8.67 0.27 5.97
CA ARG A 120 8.52 1.36 6.92
C ARG A 120 7.90 2.53 6.21
N PHE A 121 6.91 3.15 6.83
CA PHE A 121 6.24 4.33 6.29
C PHE A 121 6.64 5.56 7.11
N SER A 122 7.04 6.62 6.42
CA SER A 122 7.55 7.85 7.01
C SER A 122 6.74 9.06 6.60
N ARG A 123 6.31 9.86 7.58
CA ARG A 123 5.71 11.19 7.35
C ARG A 123 6.74 12.17 6.78
N THR A 124 7.98 12.06 7.22
CA THR A 124 9.06 12.94 6.75
C THR A 124 9.34 12.70 5.27
N SER A 125 9.41 11.43 4.84
CA SER A 125 9.50 11.10 3.41
C SER A 125 8.29 11.64 2.65
N GLY A 126 7.08 11.43 3.18
CA GLY A 126 5.86 11.93 2.53
C GLY A 126 5.81 13.45 2.37
N LYS A 127 6.32 14.23 3.34
CA LYS A 127 6.42 15.69 3.20
C LYS A 127 7.24 16.13 1.99
N SER A 128 8.27 15.39 1.60
CA SER A 128 9.10 15.71 0.44
C SER A 128 8.39 15.47 -0.90
N LEU A 129 7.32 14.66 -0.91
CA LEU A 129 6.48 14.39 -2.08
C LEU A 129 5.26 15.33 -2.17
N LEU A 130 5.15 16.31 -1.27
CA LEU A 130 4.07 17.30 -1.28
C LEU A 130 4.57 18.63 -1.85
N MET A 131 3.77 19.21 -2.75
CA MET A 131 3.96 20.58 -3.22
C MET A 131 3.98 21.55 -2.02
N PRO A 132 4.68 22.70 -2.09
CA PRO A 132 4.75 23.68 -1.00
C PRO A 132 3.36 24.06 -0.43
N GLN A 133 2.37 24.24 -1.31
CA GLN A 133 0.99 24.59 -0.95
C GLN A 133 0.26 23.46 -0.19
N CYS A 134 0.72 22.22 -0.34
CA CYS A 134 0.12 21.02 0.24
C CYS A 134 0.82 20.55 1.53
N ARG A 135 1.83 21.26 2.05
CA ARG A 135 2.67 20.79 3.18
C ARG A 135 1.95 20.51 4.51
N ASN A 136 0.70 20.94 4.68
CA ASN A 136 -0.10 20.60 5.87
C ASN A 136 -0.87 19.29 5.69
N ASP A 137 -0.96 18.76 4.48
CA ASP A 137 -1.50 17.42 4.27
C ASP A 137 -0.54 16.40 4.88
N VAL A 138 -1.10 15.32 5.44
CA VAL A 138 -0.32 14.23 6.02
C VAL A 138 -0.29 13.08 5.04
N LEU A 139 0.90 12.80 4.52
CA LEU A 139 1.21 11.68 3.64
C LEU A 139 2.29 10.83 4.31
N TYR A 140 2.06 9.53 4.35
CA TYR A 140 3.03 8.52 4.72
C TYR A 140 3.55 7.85 3.45
N VAL A 141 4.87 7.71 3.31
CA VAL A 141 5.50 7.05 2.15
C VAL A 141 6.47 5.98 2.62
N SER A 142 6.48 4.85 1.93
CA SER A 142 7.42 3.77 2.17
C SER A 142 8.79 4.07 1.60
N ASP A 143 9.82 3.45 2.17
CA ASP A 143 11.08 3.31 1.44
C ASP A 143 10.82 2.55 0.11
N PRO A 144 11.58 2.84 -0.97
CA PRO A 144 11.44 2.12 -2.22
C PRO A 144 11.75 0.63 -2.06
N CYS A 145 11.01 -0.20 -2.78
CA CYS A 145 11.38 -1.59 -3.04
C CYS A 145 12.32 -1.60 -4.24
N GLU A 146 13.56 -1.99 -4.01
CA GLU A 146 14.63 -1.94 -5.02
C GLU A 146 14.53 -3.13 -5.96
N HIS A 147 14.66 -2.85 -7.25
CA HIS A 147 14.70 -3.80 -8.35
C HIS A 147 15.90 -3.44 -9.21
N LEU A 148 16.99 -4.19 -9.01
CA LEU A 148 18.27 -3.94 -9.66
C LEU A 148 18.32 -4.59 -11.05
N ASP A 149 19.22 -4.12 -11.90
CA ASP A 149 19.55 -4.72 -13.21
C ASP A 149 18.36 -4.77 -14.20
N GLN A 150 17.54 -3.72 -14.29
CA GLN A 150 16.36 -3.69 -15.18
C GLN A 150 16.68 -3.37 -16.65
N GLY A 151 17.91 -3.63 -17.10
CA GLY A 151 18.39 -3.31 -18.45
C GLY A 151 18.61 -1.82 -18.66
N ASP A 152 18.13 -1.28 -19.77
CA ASP A 152 18.31 0.14 -20.15
C ASP A 152 17.68 1.14 -19.17
N GLU A 153 16.73 0.70 -18.35
CA GLU A 153 16.03 1.51 -17.33
C GLU A 153 16.83 1.62 -16.01
N GLY A 154 17.94 0.90 -15.88
CA GLY A 154 18.79 0.91 -14.69
C GLY A 154 18.13 0.32 -13.45
N ASP A 155 18.60 0.73 -12.28
CA ASP A 155 18.03 0.31 -11.01
C ASP A 155 16.76 1.12 -10.69
N ILE A 156 15.68 0.43 -10.33
CA ILE A 156 14.37 1.04 -10.13
C ILE A 156 13.83 0.78 -8.73
N GLY A 157 13.21 1.79 -8.13
CA GLY A 157 12.56 1.73 -6.82
C GLY A 157 11.04 1.92 -6.92
N PHE A 158 10.26 0.95 -6.45
CA PHE A 158 8.81 1.13 -6.27
C PHE A 158 8.46 1.54 -4.84
N PHE A 159 7.82 2.69 -4.68
CA PHE A 159 7.37 3.19 -3.39
C PHE A 159 5.85 3.29 -3.31
N ARG A 160 5.35 3.29 -2.07
CA ARG A 160 3.91 3.24 -1.75
C ARG A 160 3.61 4.29 -0.72
N GLY A 161 2.36 4.75 -0.64
CA GLY A 161 2.02 5.74 0.36
C GLY A 161 0.53 5.82 0.67
N ILE A 162 0.20 6.47 1.78
CA ILE A 162 -1.18 6.71 2.17
C ILE A 162 -1.33 8.09 2.80
N PHE A 163 -2.33 8.82 2.31
CA PHE A 163 -2.77 10.07 2.91
C PHE A 163 -3.67 9.80 4.11
N LYS A 164 -3.50 10.57 5.19
CA LYS A 164 -4.38 10.52 6.37
C LYS A 164 -5.79 11.02 6.08
N SER A 165 -5.90 12.15 5.38
CA SER A 165 -7.16 12.86 5.17
C SER A 165 -7.38 13.26 3.71
N PHE A 166 -7.14 12.35 2.76
CA PHE A 166 -7.14 12.68 1.32
C PHE A 166 -8.42 13.35 0.83
N SER A 167 -9.59 12.90 1.30
CA SER A 167 -10.90 13.44 0.91
C SER A 167 -11.04 14.95 1.13
N VAL A 168 -10.33 15.50 2.11
CA VAL A 168 -10.31 16.92 2.49
C VAL A 168 -8.92 17.56 2.31
N SER A 169 -7.99 16.88 1.64
CA SER A 169 -6.61 17.34 1.48
C SER A 169 -6.52 18.49 0.47
N ARG A 170 -5.49 19.33 0.63
CA ARG A 170 -5.17 20.35 -0.37
C ARG A 170 -4.69 19.74 -1.68
N VAL A 171 -4.01 18.58 -1.65
CA VAL A 171 -3.67 17.81 -2.86
C VAL A 171 -4.92 17.49 -3.68
N LYS A 172 -5.97 16.93 -3.06
CA LYS A 172 -7.20 16.57 -3.77
C LYS A 172 -7.90 17.81 -4.34
N ARG A 173 -7.97 18.89 -3.54
CA ARG A 173 -8.53 20.17 -4.01
C ARG A 173 -7.78 20.70 -5.24
N MET A 174 -6.44 20.73 -5.19
CA MET A 174 -5.62 21.19 -6.32
C MET A 174 -5.77 20.32 -7.57
N LEU A 175 -5.91 18.99 -7.42
CA LEU A 175 -6.19 18.10 -8.55
C LEU A 175 -7.52 18.46 -9.24
N ILE A 176 -8.56 18.75 -8.45
CA ILE A 176 -9.87 19.18 -8.95
C ILE A 176 -9.78 20.56 -9.60
N ASP A 177 -9.17 21.53 -8.94
CA ASP A 177 -9.03 22.91 -9.42
C ASP A 177 -8.25 22.97 -10.75
N LYS A 178 -7.28 22.07 -10.94
CA LYS A 178 -6.52 21.91 -12.20
C LYS A 178 -7.28 21.14 -13.29
N GLY A 179 -8.46 20.61 -12.99
CA GLY A 179 -9.22 19.78 -13.93
C GLY A 179 -8.54 18.44 -14.26
N ALA A 180 -7.68 17.93 -13.37
CA ALA A 180 -6.92 16.70 -13.59
C ALA A 180 -7.88 15.52 -13.84
N LYS A 181 -7.67 14.83 -14.97
CA LYS A 181 -8.47 13.67 -15.34
C LYS A 181 -7.95 12.42 -14.63
N PHE A 182 -8.85 11.49 -14.37
CA PHE A 182 -8.45 10.16 -13.93
C PHE A 182 -7.71 9.43 -15.04
N HIS A 183 -6.83 8.51 -14.66
CA HIS A 183 -6.25 7.56 -15.59
C HIS A 183 -7.37 6.81 -16.33
N PRO A 184 -7.29 6.69 -17.68
CA PRO A 184 -8.40 6.19 -18.48
C PRO A 184 -8.73 4.73 -18.17
N THR A 185 -7.71 3.87 -18.09
CA THR A 185 -7.84 2.41 -17.96
C THR A 185 -7.51 1.91 -16.56
N GLU A 186 -6.34 2.28 -16.06
CA GLU A 186 -5.81 1.79 -14.78
C GLU A 186 -6.56 2.25 -13.53
N VAL A 187 -6.48 1.40 -12.51
CA VAL A 187 -7.08 1.61 -11.19
C VAL A 187 -6.09 1.26 -10.08
N CYS A 188 -6.35 1.74 -8.86
CA CYS A 188 -5.49 1.48 -7.71
C CYS A 188 -5.30 -0.04 -7.51
N PRO A 189 -4.06 -0.55 -7.53
CA PRO A 189 -3.83 -1.99 -7.37
C PRO A 189 -4.19 -2.49 -5.96
N TYR A 190 -4.31 -1.58 -4.98
CA TYR A 190 -4.68 -1.88 -3.60
C TYR A 190 -6.19 -1.92 -3.39
N CYS A 191 -6.94 -0.90 -3.86
CA CYS A 191 -8.37 -0.76 -3.58
C CYS A 191 -9.28 -0.60 -4.80
N LYS A 192 -8.73 -0.68 -6.02
CA LYS A 192 -9.44 -0.58 -7.31
C LYS A 192 -10.13 0.77 -7.57
N ALA A 193 -9.87 1.79 -6.76
CA ALA A 193 -10.35 3.15 -6.99
C ALA A 193 -9.64 3.82 -8.18
N LYS A 194 -10.31 4.78 -8.83
CA LYS A 194 -9.73 5.62 -9.89
C LYS A 194 -8.52 6.42 -9.38
N LEU A 195 -7.59 6.70 -10.30
CA LEU A 195 -6.26 7.24 -10.05
C LEU A 195 -6.07 8.58 -10.76
N TRP A 196 -5.36 9.52 -10.15
CA TRP A 196 -4.76 10.64 -10.87
C TRP A 196 -3.27 10.39 -11.10
N SER A 197 -2.75 10.77 -12.27
CA SER A 197 -1.30 10.91 -12.49
C SER A 197 -0.85 12.25 -11.94
N MET A 198 0.10 12.22 -11.00
CA MET A 198 0.64 13.44 -10.40
C MET A 198 1.60 14.14 -11.38
N LEU A 199 2.24 13.37 -12.27
CA LEU A 199 3.06 13.88 -13.36
C LEU A 199 2.21 14.68 -14.36
N GLN A 200 1.13 14.09 -14.88
CA GLN A 200 0.22 14.77 -15.82
C GLN A 200 -0.44 16.01 -15.20
N ALA A 201 -0.74 15.96 -13.90
CA ALA A 201 -1.27 17.12 -13.16
C ALA A 201 -0.22 18.21 -12.86
N LYS A 202 1.06 17.96 -13.18
CA LYS A 202 2.21 18.84 -12.84
C LYS A 202 2.29 19.13 -11.33
N MET A 203 2.18 18.07 -10.53
CA MET A 203 2.13 18.12 -9.06
C MET A 203 3.23 17.29 -8.38
N ILE A 204 4.30 16.96 -9.11
CA ILE A 204 5.50 16.33 -8.57
C ILE A 204 6.49 17.44 -8.17
N PRO A 205 6.81 17.62 -6.89
CA PRO A 205 7.79 18.61 -6.46
C PRO A 205 9.22 18.09 -6.72
N ARG A 206 10.17 18.98 -7.00
CA ARG A 206 11.60 18.62 -7.15
C ARG A 206 12.18 17.91 -5.92
N SER A 207 11.65 18.21 -4.72
CA SER A 207 12.06 17.55 -3.48
C SER A 207 11.75 16.05 -3.44
N ALA A 208 10.89 15.54 -4.33
CA ALA A 208 10.60 14.12 -4.42
C ALA A 208 11.85 13.35 -4.89
N SER A 209 12.45 13.78 -5.99
CA SER A 209 13.66 13.19 -6.57
C SER A 209 14.83 13.19 -5.60
N CYS A 210 15.07 14.33 -4.91
CA CYS A 210 16.10 14.42 -3.88
C CYS A 210 15.86 13.47 -2.70
N ARG A 211 14.60 13.28 -2.28
CA ARG A 211 14.30 12.41 -1.12
C ARG A 211 14.44 10.93 -1.47
N LEU A 212 14.10 10.56 -2.70
CA LEU A 212 14.15 9.19 -3.19
C LEU A 212 15.56 8.79 -3.68
N GLY A 213 16.49 9.75 -3.78
CA GLY A 213 17.83 9.48 -4.32
C GLY A 213 17.77 9.08 -5.79
N SER A 214 16.84 9.67 -6.56
CA SER A 214 16.60 9.25 -7.95
C SER A 214 17.60 9.87 -8.91
N TYR A 215 18.31 9.02 -9.67
CA TYR A 215 19.17 9.42 -10.78
C TYR A 215 18.34 10.03 -11.93
N ASP A 216 18.85 11.02 -12.66
CA ASP A 216 18.12 11.77 -13.71
C ASP A 216 16.78 12.39 -13.28
N GLU A 217 16.56 12.55 -11.97
CA GLU A 217 15.34 13.08 -11.36
C GLU A 217 14.03 12.34 -11.71
N TYR A 218 14.09 11.13 -12.28
CA TYR A 218 12.89 10.42 -12.71
C TYR A 218 12.07 9.91 -11.52
N VAL A 219 10.91 10.54 -11.32
CA VAL A 219 9.91 10.14 -10.34
C VAL A 219 8.53 10.26 -10.97
N GLU A 220 7.78 9.17 -10.94
CA GLU A 220 6.38 9.15 -11.35
C GLU A 220 5.53 8.50 -10.25
N TYR A 221 4.40 9.13 -9.90
CA TYR A 221 3.46 8.52 -8.97
C TYR A 221 2.01 8.91 -9.24
N PHE A 222 1.14 8.03 -8.76
CA PHE A 222 -0.31 8.13 -8.86
C PHE A 222 -0.92 8.20 -7.47
N VAL A 223 -2.06 8.88 -7.36
CA VAL A 223 -2.85 8.92 -6.13
C VAL A 223 -4.29 8.55 -6.45
N CYS A 224 -4.88 7.61 -5.70
CA CYS A 224 -6.27 7.19 -5.89
C CYS A 224 -7.26 7.97 -5.02
N LEU A 225 -8.56 7.84 -5.31
CA LEU A 225 -9.64 8.47 -4.55
C LEU A 225 -9.63 8.18 -3.04
N ASN A 226 -9.08 7.04 -2.64
CA ASN A 226 -8.94 6.63 -1.24
C ASN A 226 -7.60 7.08 -0.62
N GLY A 227 -6.82 7.90 -1.31
CA GLY A 227 -5.55 8.44 -0.79
C GLY A 227 -4.38 7.46 -0.82
N HIS A 228 -4.49 6.33 -1.52
CA HIS A 228 -3.33 5.46 -1.76
C HIS A 228 -2.44 6.07 -2.83
N MET A 229 -1.14 6.07 -2.57
CA MET A 229 -0.07 6.45 -3.47
C MET A 229 0.70 5.21 -3.91
N LEU A 230 1.08 5.20 -5.18
CA LEU A 230 2.03 4.26 -5.76
C LEU A 230 2.91 5.00 -6.75
N GLY A 231 4.19 4.72 -6.70
CA GLY A 231 5.14 5.40 -7.56
C GLY A 231 6.37 4.56 -7.86
N VAL A 232 7.11 5.06 -8.83
CA VAL A 232 8.37 4.55 -9.32
C VAL A 232 9.38 5.68 -9.32
N CYS A 233 10.63 5.36 -9.02
CA CYS A 233 11.77 6.23 -9.24
C CYS A 233 12.94 5.41 -9.77
N THR A 234 13.85 6.06 -10.49
CA THR A 234 15.20 5.54 -10.67
C THR A 234 15.93 5.51 -9.33
N LEU A 235 16.89 4.62 -9.17
CA LEU A 235 17.80 4.55 -8.04
C LEU A 235 19.17 5.04 -8.48
N LEU A 236 19.95 5.58 -7.55
CA LEU A 236 21.35 5.87 -7.78
C LEU A 236 22.10 4.54 -8.03
N PRO A 237 22.86 4.42 -9.14
CA PRO A 237 23.74 3.28 -9.33
C PRO A 237 24.70 3.17 -8.14
N LEU A 238 24.81 1.99 -7.55
CA LEU A 238 25.88 1.74 -6.59
C LEU A 238 27.19 1.76 -7.40
N SER A 239 28.02 2.79 -7.23
CA SER A 239 29.38 2.73 -7.75
C SER A 239 30.14 1.68 -6.94
N ASP A 240 30.67 0.65 -7.61
CA ASP A 240 31.64 -0.29 -7.05
C ASP A 240 32.96 0.44 -6.74
N SER A 241 32.94 1.31 -5.75
CA SER A 241 34.10 2.07 -5.30
C SER A 241 34.27 1.88 -3.81
N GLU A 242 34.57 0.64 -3.39
CA GLU A 242 35.43 0.28 -2.24
C GLU A 242 35.88 -1.19 -2.37
N ALA A 243 36.80 -1.47 -3.29
CA ALA A 243 37.52 -2.74 -3.33
C ALA A 243 38.88 -2.62 -4.05
N SER A 244 39.73 -1.67 -3.64
CA SER A 244 41.16 -1.71 -3.99
C SER A 244 42.00 -0.74 -3.14
N GLU A 245 42.12 -0.99 -1.84
CA GLU A 245 43.26 -0.52 -1.05
C GLU A 245 43.70 -1.63 -0.08
N VAL A 246 44.30 -2.68 -0.63
CA VAL A 246 45.20 -3.56 0.14
C VAL A 246 46.33 -4.05 -0.76
N GLU A 247 47.20 -3.14 -1.25
CA GLU A 247 48.58 -3.47 -1.63
C GLU A 247 49.47 -2.23 -1.43
N ALA A 248 50.19 -2.20 -0.30
CA ALA A 248 51.56 -1.71 -0.13
C ALA A 248 51.98 -1.81 1.35
#